data_AF-A0A229UXB4-F1
#
_entry.id   AF-A0A229UXB4-F1
#
_cell.length_a   1.000
_cell.length_b   1.000
_cell.length_c   1.000
_cell.angle_alpha   90.00
_cell.angle_beta   90.00
_cell.angle_gamma   90.00
#
_symmetry.space_group_name_H-M   'P 1'
#
loop_
_entity.id
_entity.type
_entity.pdbx_description
1 polymer ?
#
loop_
_entity_poly.entity_id
_entity_poly.type
_entity_poly.pdbx_seq_one_letter_code
_entity_poly.pdbx_strand_id
1 'polypeptide(L)'
;MAEIRIRNTNERISGEENVKAFLDKQEVLYEHWNADKLPAELKDKFTLSDEDKATILSTFDPEIKDLASRRGYLTWDIIALSDATPNLDELLKKFEQVHTHTEDEVRAITAGKGIFIIKGTDDVGYFDVELEAGDVISVPEHKPHFFTLMDNRQIVAVRLFIETEGWIAHPFADPTFQNA
;
A
#
# COMPACT_ATOMS: atom_id res chain seq x y z
N MET A 1 -12.50 0.79 1.08
CA MET A 1 -12.16 1.17 2.44
C MET A 1 -11.53 0.02 3.17
N ALA A 2 -10.39 0.31 3.79
CA ALA A 2 -9.53 -0.68 4.37
C ALA A 2 -10.14 -1.43 5.56
N GLU A 3 -9.68 -2.65 5.78
CA GLU A 3 -9.93 -3.43 6.99
C GLU A 3 -8.61 -3.83 7.65
N ILE A 4 -8.60 -3.95 8.96
CA ILE A 4 -7.43 -4.39 9.71
C ILE A 4 -7.70 -5.72 10.40
N ARG A 5 -6.73 -6.64 10.35
CA ARG A 5 -6.73 -7.86 11.16
C ARG A 5 -5.49 -7.89 12.07
N ILE A 6 -5.68 -7.91 13.38
CA ILE A 6 -4.58 -8.11 14.33
C ILE A 6 -4.26 -9.62 14.39
N ARG A 7 -3.05 -10.03 13.98
CA ARG A 7 -2.75 -11.47 13.80
C ARG A 7 -2.75 -12.26 15.10
N ASN A 8 -2.29 -11.65 16.20
CA ASN A 8 -2.21 -12.30 17.51
C ASN A 8 -3.60 -12.69 18.07
N THR A 9 -4.62 -11.89 17.79
CA THR A 9 -5.98 -12.05 18.36
C THR A 9 -7.03 -12.45 17.32
N ASN A 10 -6.72 -12.32 16.03
CA ASN A 10 -7.68 -12.34 14.91
C ASN A 10 -8.82 -11.31 15.03
N GLU A 11 -8.66 -10.29 15.87
CA GLU A 11 -9.59 -9.17 15.94
C GLU A 11 -9.59 -8.40 14.62
N ARG A 12 -10.78 -8.00 14.16
CA ARG A 12 -10.95 -7.17 12.96
C ARG A 12 -11.45 -5.78 13.32
N ILE A 13 -10.83 -4.77 12.70
CA ILE A 13 -11.21 -3.37 12.83
C ILE A 13 -11.68 -2.89 11.46
N SER A 14 -12.87 -2.30 11.43
CA SER A 14 -13.51 -1.78 10.23
C SER A 14 -14.13 -0.40 10.49
N GLY A 15 -14.41 0.32 9.40
CA GLY A 15 -14.87 1.71 9.44
C GLY A 15 -13.71 2.70 9.39
N GLU A 16 -13.85 3.75 8.57
CA GLU A 16 -12.77 4.70 8.24
C GLU A 16 -12.10 5.27 9.50
N GLU A 17 -12.92 5.78 10.41
CA GLU A 17 -12.45 6.44 11.63
C GLU A 17 -11.70 5.48 12.55
N ASN A 18 -12.17 4.23 12.67
CA ASN A 18 -11.55 3.23 13.52
C ASN A 18 -10.23 2.72 12.94
N VAL A 19 -10.20 2.47 11.64
CA VAL A 19 -9.00 2.07 10.89
C VAL A 19 -7.95 3.16 11.00
N LYS A 20 -8.33 4.41 10.72
CA LYS A 20 -7.43 5.56 10.85
C LYS A 20 -6.91 5.71 12.28
N ALA A 21 -7.79 5.67 13.29
CA ALA A 21 -7.39 5.81 14.68
C ALA A 21 -6.47 4.68 15.17
N PHE A 22 -6.61 3.48 14.62
CA PHE A 22 -5.68 2.38 14.89
C PHE A 22 -4.32 2.61 14.22
N LEU A 23 -4.31 2.93 12.92
CA LEU A 23 -3.07 3.13 12.16
C LEU A 23 -2.27 4.34 12.67
N ASP A 24 -2.95 5.42 13.08
CA ASP A 24 -2.32 6.59 13.72
C ASP A 24 -1.54 6.19 14.99
N LYS A 25 -2.06 5.27 15.80
CA LYS A 25 -1.35 4.74 16.99
C LYS A 25 -0.14 3.88 16.63
N GLN A 26 -0.12 3.33 15.41
CA GLN A 26 1.00 2.56 14.87
C GLN A 26 1.95 3.42 14.02
N GLU A 27 1.72 4.74 13.98
CA GLU A 27 2.47 5.73 13.17
C GLU A 27 2.38 5.48 11.66
N VAL A 28 1.35 4.74 11.21
CA VAL A 28 1.05 4.49 9.81
C VAL A 28 -0.01 5.48 9.38
N LEU A 29 0.29 6.30 8.37
CA LEU A 29 -0.71 7.25 7.85
C LEU A 29 -1.72 6.50 6.99
N TYR A 30 -2.99 6.88 7.15
CA TYR A 30 -4.10 6.41 6.33
C TYR A 30 -4.99 7.57 5.90
N GLU A 31 -5.31 7.59 4.61
CA GLU A 31 -6.27 8.51 4.00
C GLU A 31 -7.19 7.73 3.06
N HIS A 32 -8.39 8.26 2.82
CA HIS A 32 -9.32 7.70 1.85
C HIS A 32 -9.65 8.76 0.78
N TRP A 33 -9.22 8.51 -0.45
CA TRP A 33 -9.50 9.38 -1.59
C TRP A 33 -10.80 8.96 -2.28
N ASN A 34 -11.42 9.90 -2.99
CA ASN A 34 -12.63 9.60 -3.75
C ASN A 34 -12.30 8.79 -5.02
N ALA A 35 -12.35 7.47 -4.92
CA ALA A 35 -12.13 6.55 -6.04
C ALA A 35 -13.16 6.72 -7.18
N ASP A 36 -14.33 7.32 -6.92
CA ASP A 36 -15.35 7.53 -7.96
C ASP A 36 -14.96 8.59 -8.99
N LYS A 37 -13.91 9.37 -8.73
CA LYS A 37 -13.31 10.27 -9.72
C LYS A 37 -12.69 9.52 -10.89
N LEU A 38 -12.27 8.26 -10.69
CA LEU A 38 -11.62 7.48 -11.72
C LEU A 38 -12.64 7.06 -12.79
N PRO A 39 -12.34 7.24 -14.09
CA PRO A 39 -13.20 6.79 -15.17
C PRO A 39 -13.52 5.29 -15.06
N ALA A 40 -14.74 4.91 -15.40
CA ALA A 40 -15.25 3.54 -15.20
C ALA A 40 -14.39 2.49 -15.94
N GLU A 41 -13.86 2.84 -17.11
CA GLU A 41 -12.99 1.99 -17.90
C GLU A 41 -11.61 1.71 -17.26
N LEU A 42 -11.22 2.48 -16.24
CA LEU A 42 -9.96 2.29 -15.51
C LEU A 42 -10.14 1.62 -14.15
N LYS A 43 -11.36 1.56 -13.61
CA LYS A 43 -11.64 0.98 -12.28
C LYS A 43 -11.28 -0.51 -12.16
N ASP A 44 -11.38 -1.26 -13.27
CA ASP A 44 -11.09 -2.70 -13.34
C ASP A 44 -10.04 -3.04 -14.43
N LYS A 45 -9.14 -2.11 -14.72
CA LYS A 45 -8.10 -2.27 -15.75
C LYS A 45 -6.72 -2.44 -15.13
N PHE A 46 -6.12 -3.62 -15.32
CA PHE A 46 -4.83 -3.98 -14.71
C PHE A 46 -3.67 -4.09 -15.70
N THR A 47 -3.95 -3.99 -16.99
CA THR A 47 -2.95 -3.82 -18.06
C THR A 47 -3.06 -2.39 -18.58
N LEU A 48 -2.14 -1.54 -18.15
CA LEU A 48 -2.19 -0.10 -18.40
C LEU A 48 -1.25 0.31 -19.54
N SER A 49 -1.80 1.07 -20.48
CA SER A 49 -1.03 1.89 -21.41
C SER A 49 -0.49 3.15 -20.71
N ASP A 50 0.42 3.86 -21.36
CA ASP A 50 0.95 5.12 -20.81
C ASP A 50 -0.14 6.20 -20.71
N GLU A 51 -1.12 6.19 -21.61
CA GLU A 51 -2.28 7.09 -21.57
C GLU A 51 -3.20 6.78 -20.37
N ASP A 52 -3.40 5.50 -20.05
CA ASP A 52 -4.14 5.10 -18.85
C ASP A 52 -3.43 5.61 -17.58
N LYS A 53 -2.11 5.43 -17.49
CA LYS A 53 -1.31 5.91 -16.35
C LYS A 53 -1.38 7.44 -16.20
N ALA A 54 -1.27 8.17 -17.31
CA ALA A 54 -1.41 9.63 -17.31
C ALA A 54 -2.81 10.07 -16.86
N THR A 55 -3.85 9.33 -17.25
CA THR A 55 -5.23 9.60 -16.83
C THR A 55 -5.41 9.36 -15.33
N ILE A 56 -4.87 8.28 -14.78
CA ILE A 56 -4.90 8.01 -13.33
C ILE A 56 -4.19 9.14 -12.56
N LEU A 57 -2.97 9.48 -12.96
CA LEU A 57 -2.17 10.52 -12.28
C LEU A 57 -2.85 11.89 -12.34
N SER A 58 -3.44 12.27 -13.48
CA SER A 58 -4.15 13.55 -13.61
C SER A 58 -5.46 13.58 -12.81
N THR A 59 -6.15 12.44 -12.68
CA THR A 59 -7.39 12.32 -11.89
C THR A 59 -7.14 12.60 -10.41
N PHE A 60 -6.05 12.09 -9.86
CA PHE A 60 -5.68 12.23 -8.44
C PHE A 60 -4.61 13.30 -8.18
N ASP A 61 -4.29 14.13 -9.18
CA ASP A 61 -3.24 15.16 -9.08
C ASP A 61 -3.40 16.10 -7.86
N PRO A 62 -4.61 16.58 -7.52
CA PRO A 62 -4.80 17.40 -6.32
C PRO A 62 -4.43 16.68 -5.03
N GLU A 63 -4.88 15.45 -4.85
CA GLU A 63 -4.62 14.65 -3.65
C GLU A 63 -3.15 14.21 -3.56
N ILE A 64 -2.55 13.80 -4.69
CA ILE A 64 -1.13 13.46 -4.78
C ILE A 64 -0.27 14.66 -4.38
N LYS A 65 -0.56 15.86 -4.92
CA LYS A 65 0.21 17.07 -4.61
C LYS A 65 0.03 17.54 -3.18
N ASP A 66 -1.17 17.42 -2.62
CA ASP A 66 -1.43 17.74 -1.21
C ASP A 66 -0.60 16.83 -0.29
N LEU A 67 -0.66 15.50 -0.51
CA LEU A 67 0.10 14.53 0.27
C LEU A 67 1.61 14.74 0.11
N ALA A 68 2.08 14.92 -1.13
CA ALA A 68 3.47 15.22 -1.44
C ALA A 68 3.96 16.48 -0.72
N SER A 69 3.17 17.56 -0.74
CA SER A 69 3.53 18.81 -0.06
C SER A 69 3.58 18.67 1.46
N ARG A 70 2.69 17.88 2.07
CA ARG A 70 2.65 17.68 3.54
C ARG A 70 3.79 16.82 4.06
N ARG A 71 4.30 15.89 3.23
CA ARG A 71 5.23 14.85 3.65
C ARG A 71 6.60 14.92 2.96
N GLY A 72 6.77 15.81 1.98
CA GLY A 72 8.03 16.05 1.30
C GLY A 72 8.32 15.08 0.13
N TYR A 73 7.33 14.37 -0.39
CA TYR A 73 7.52 13.51 -1.56
C TYR A 73 7.76 14.36 -2.82
N LEU A 74 8.71 13.93 -3.65
CA LEU A 74 9.17 14.70 -4.81
C LEU A 74 8.73 14.09 -6.13
N THR A 75 8.55 12.78 -6.18
CA THR A 75 8.21 12.05 -7.41
C THR A 75 7.14 11.00 -7.16
N TRP A 76 6.40 10.66 -8.22
CA TRP A 76 5.36 9.63 -8.16
C TRP A 76 5.17 8.95 -9.51
N ASP A 77 4.78 7.67 -9.46
CA ASP A 77 4.46 6.87 -10.65
C ASP A 77 3.31 5.89 -10.39
N ILE A 78 2.96 5.10 -11.42
CA ILE A 78 1.94 4.07 -11.35
C ILE A 78 2.60 2.69 -11.45
N ILE A 79 2.25 1.80 -10.53
CA ILE A 79 2.50 0.37 -10.65
C ILE A 79 1.18 -0.37 -10.87
N ALA A 80 1.22 -1.39 -11.74
CA ALA A 80 0.12 -2.32 -11.93
C ALA A 80 0.68 -3.75 -11.86
N LEU A 81 0.11 -4.55 -10.96
CA LEU A 81 0.40 -5.98 -10.84
C LEU A 81 -0.86 -6.77 -11.18
N SER A 82 -0.72 -7.77 -12.03
CA SER A 82 -1.77 -8.73 -12.39
C SER A 82 -1.14 -10.02 -12.90
N ASP A 83 -1.92 -11.06 -13.16
CA ASP A 83 -1.40 -12.28 -13.80
C ASP A 83 -0.79 -12.04 -15.20
N ALA A 84 -1.02 -10.86 -15.81
CA ALA A 84 -0.33 -10.44 -17.03
C ALA A 84 1.09 -9.91 -16.78
N THR A 85 1.46 -9.62 -15.52
CA THR A 85 2.79 -9.15 -15.13
C THR A 85 3.81 -10.28 -15.28
N PRO A 86 4.87 -10.09 -16.09
CA PRO A 86 5.93 -11.09 -16.21
C PRO A 86 6.58 -11.40 -14.86
N ASN A 87 6.78 -12.68 -14.58
CA ASN A 87 7.41 -13.16 -13.34
C ASN A 87 6.71 -12.72 -12.05
N LEU A 88 5.37 -12.54 -12.09
CA LEU A 88 4.59 -12.11 -10.93
C LEU A 88 4.91 -12.94 -9.67
N ASP A 89 4.94 -14.27 -9.77
CA ASP A 89 5.20 -15.14 -8.61
C ASP A 89 6.60 -14.91 -7.99
N GLU A 90 7.61 -14.58 -8.81
CA GLU A 90 8.95 -14.25 -8.29
C GLU A 90 8.98 -12.86 -7.65
N LEU A 91 8.21 -11.90 -8.17
CA LEU A 91 8.05 -10.57 -7.58
C LEU A 91 7.33 -10.68 -6.23
N LEU A 92 6.22 -11.41 -6.16
CA LEU A 92 5.47 -11.62 -4.92
C LEU A 92 6.33 -12.29 -3.84
N LYS A 93 7.11 -13.31 -4.19
CA LYS A 93 8.05 -13.95 -3.25
C LYS A 93 9.09 -13.00 -2.66
N LYS A 94 9.45 -11.93 -3.36
CA LYS A 94 10.34 -10.88 -2.83
C LYS A 94 9.57 -9.95 -1.89
N PHE A 95 8.35 -9.57 -2.26
CA PHE A 95 7.50 -8.70 -1.45
C PHE A 95 6.94 -9.39 -0.21
N GLU A 96 6.87 -10.71 -0.17
CA GLU A 96 6.42 -11.53 0.97
C GLU A 96 7.50 -11.77 2.03
N GLN A 97 8.70 -11.24 1.85
CA GLN A 97 9.74 -11.26 2.87
C GLN A 97 9.67 -9.98 3.69
N VAL A 98 9.75 -10.09 5.02
CA VAL A 98 9.78 -8.91 5.90
C VAL A 98 11.00 -8.06 5.55
N HIS A 99 10.75 -6.78 5.29
CA HIS A 99 11.77 -5.81 4.94
C HIS A 99 11.46 -4.44 5.54
N THR A 100 12.42 -3.52 5.37
CA THR A 100 12.31 -2.11 5.73
C THR A 100 12.82 -1.25 4.59
N HIS A 101 12.36 0.01 4.55
CA HIS A 101 12.86 1.04 3.66
C HIS A 101 13.54 2.17 4.45
N THR A 102 14.37 2.98 3.80
CA THR A 102 14.96 4.20 4.38
C THR A 102 14.12 5.44 4.12
N GLU A 103 12.96 5.27 3.48
CA GLU A 103 11.94 6.30 3.27
C GLU A 103 10.56 5.69 3.55
N ASP A 104 9.55 6.54 3.68
CA ASP A 104 8.16 6.11 3.77
C ASP A 104 7.75 5.33 2.51
N GLU A 105 7.10 4.18 2.68
CA GLU A 105 6.43 3.49 1.57
C GLU A 105 4.99 3.96 1.43
N VAL A 106 4.75 4.80 0.42
CA VAL A 106 3.42 5.34 0.12
C VAL A 106 2.75 4.56 -1.01
N ARG A 107 1.50 4.14 -0.81
CA ARG A 107 0.65 3.53 -1.85
C ARG A 107 -0.74 4.14 -1.79
N ALA A 108 -1.19 4.72 -2.90
CA ALA A 108 -2.59 5.10 -3.10
C ALA A 108 -3.23 4.12 -4.09
N ILE A 109 -4.15 3.28 -3.62
CA ILE A 109 -4.75 2.21 -4.41
C ILE A 109 -5.84 2.80 -5.31
N THR A 110 -5.75 2.53 -6.61
CA THR A 110 -6.71 3.06 -7.60
C THR A 110 -7.58 1.97 -8.22
N ALA A 111 -7.12 0.72 -8.20
CA ALA A 111 -7.88 -0.45 -8.62
C ALA A 111 -7.36 -1.72 -7.93
N GLY A 112 -8.23 -2.73 -7.80
CA GLY A 112 -7.86 -4.03 -7.21
C GLY A 112 -7.67 -3.98 -5.70
N LYS A 113 -6.92 -4.95 -5.17
CA LYS A 113 -6.77 -5.17 -3.73
C LYS A 113 -5.38 -5.70 -3.36
N GLY A 114 -4.92 -5.38 -2.16
CA GLY A 114 -3.67 -5.87 -1.61
C GLY A 114 -3.67 -5.83 -0.09
N ILE A 115 -2.64 -6.42 0.51
CA ILE A 115 -2.49 -6.49 1.96
C ILE A 115 -1.09 -6.02 2.31
N PHE A 116 -1.00 -5.01 3.18
CA PHE A 116 0.22 -4.71 3.91
C PHE A 116 0.21 -5.44 5.23
N ILE A 117 1.29 -6.15 5.53
CA ILE A 117 1.49 -6.80 6.81
C ILE A 117 2.57 -6.02 7.54
N ILE A 118 2.20 -5.34 8.62
CA ILE A 118 3.05 -4.36 9.29
C ILE A 118 3.31 -4.82 10.71
N LYS A 119 4.56 -4.68 11.17
CA LYS A 119 4.91 -4.86 12.57
C LYS A 119 4.47 -3.64 13.38
N GLY A 120 3.50 -3.84 14.28
CA GLY A 120 3.05 -2.82 15.22
C GLY A 120 3.90 -2.76 16.50
N THR A 121 3.34 -2.12 17.52
CA THR A 121 3.87 -2.12 18.88
C THR A 121 3.91 -3.51 19.49
N ASP A 122 4.73 -3.71 20.54
CA ASP A 122 4.97 -5.02 21.15
C ASP A 122 3.68 -5.73 21.62
N ASP A 123 2.67 -4.96 22.05
CA ASP A 123 1.37 -5.49 22.48
C ASP A 123 0.48 -5.93 21.31
N VAL A 124 0.58 -5.26 20.16
CA VAL A 124 -0.20 -5.56 18.95
C VAL A 124 0.43 -6.71 18.17
N GLY A 125 1.76 -6.72 18.05
CA GLY A 125 2.47 -7.60 17.14
C GLY A 125 2.22 -7.24 15.68
N TYR A 126 2.13 -8.24 14.80
CA TYR A 126 1.83 -8.02 13.38
C TYR A 126 0.33 -7.85 13.14
N PHE A 127 -0.02 -6.96 12.21
CA PHE A 127 -1.38 -6.77 11.72
C PHE A 127 -1.41 -6.66 10.20
N ASP A 128 -2.53 -7.09 9.62
CA ASP A 128 -2.82 -6.96 8.20
C ASP A 128 -3.62 -5.68 7.99
N VAL A 129 -3.29 -4.92 6.94
CA VAL A 129 -4.08 -3.82 6.41
C VAL A 129 -4.52 -4.22 5.00
N GLU A 130 -5.78 -4.63 4.90
CA GLU A 130 -6.44 -5.02 3.67
C GLU A 130 -6.91 -3.75 2.95
N LEU A 131 -6.34 -3.44 1.78
CA LEU A 131 -6.58 -2.21 1.03
C LEU A 131 -7.35 -2.48 -0.26
N GLU A 132 -8.20 -1.54 -0.65
CA GLU A 132 -8.89 -1.50 -1.94
C GLU A 132 -8.87 -0.10 -2.56
N ALA A 133 -9.48 0.07 -3.74
CA ALA A 133 -9.51 1.35 -4.44
C ALA A 133 -10.03 2.50 -3.54
N GLY A 134 -9.28 3.61 -3.52
CA GLY A 134 -9.52 4.76 -2.67
C GLY A 134 -8.66 4.79 -1.41
N ASP A 135 -8.13 3.65 -0.97
CA ASP A 135 -7.30 3.59 0.23
C ASP A 135 -5.87 4.10 -0.06
N VAL A 136 -5.37 4.97 0.81
CA VAL A 136 -4.01 5.48 0.78
C VAL A 136 -3.32 5.17 2.09
N ILE A 137 -2.14 4.55 2.00
CA ILE A 137 -1.32 4.19 3.14
C ILE A 137 0.09 4.75 2.97
N SER A 138 0.70 5.19 4.06
CA SER A 138 2.13 5.49 4.13
C SER A 138 2.74 4.77 5.33
N VAL A 139 3.50 3.71 5.05
CA VAL A 139 4.25 2.97 6.06
C VAL A 139 5.55 3.72 6.32
N PRO A 140 5.87 4.11 7.57
CA PRO A 140 7.01 4.95 7.82
C PRO A 140 8.34 4.22 7.57
N GLU A 141 9.39 4.99 7.27
CA GLU A 141 10.76 4.48 7.17
C GLU A 141 11.13 3.57 8.36
N HIS A 142 11.99 2.59 8.11
CA HIS A 142 12.48 1.62 9.09
C HIS A 142 11.41 0.74 9.79
N LYS A 143 10.12 0.87 9.45
CA LYS A 143 9.07 0.00 9.98
C LYS A 143 9.13 -1.36 9.27
N PRO A 144 9.27 -2.49 9.98
CA PRO A 144 9.25 -3.81 9.36
C PRO A 144 7.87 -4.14 8.80
N HIS A 145 7.81 -4.48 7.52
CA HIS A 145 6.58 -4.83 6.85
C HIS A 145 6.84 -5.70 5.62
N PHE A 146 5.77 -6.18 4.99
CA PHE A 146 5.81 -6.81 3.69
C PHE A 146 4.45 -6.65 2.99
N PHE A 147 4.40 -6.88 1.68
CA PHE A 147 3.21 -6.72 0.87
C PHE A 147 2.85 -8.03 0.16
N THR A 148 1.57 -8.36 0.10
CA THR A 148 1.07 -9.45 -0.75
C THR A 148 -0.24 -9.04 -1.43
N LEU A 149 -0.57 -9.72 -2.52
CA LEU A 149 -1.85 -9.55 -3.19
C LEU A 149 -2.91 -10.42 -2.53
N MET A 150 -4.16 -9.97 -2.60
CA MET A 150 -5.30 -10.84 -2.28
C MET A 150 -5.50 -11.90 -3.38
N ASP A 151 -6.48 -12.80 -3.16
CA ASP A 151 -6.81 -13.90 -4.08
C ASP A 151 -7.09 -13.47 -5.53
N ASN A 152 -7.56 -12.23 -5.73
CA ASN A 152 -7.76 -11.66 -7.06
C ASN A 152 -6.46 -11.36 -7.82
N ARG A 153 -5.30 -11.39 -7.14
CA ARG A 153 -3.94 -11.21 -7.69
C ARG A 153 -3.79 -9.97 -8.56
N GLN A 154 -4.49 -8.89 -8.24
CA GLN A 154 -4.58 -7.70 -9.08
C GLN A 154 -4.62 -6.42 -8.25
N ILE A 155 -3.74 -5.47 -8.57
CA ILE A 155 -3.71 -4.15 -7.95
C ILE A 155 -3.13 -3.10 -8.91
N VAL A 156 -3.65 -1.87 -8.81
CA VAL A 156 -3.04 -0.67 -9.37
C VAL A 156 -2.85 0.33 -8.23
N ALA A 157 -1.66 0.88 -8.12
CA ALA A 157 -1.34 1.86 -7.09
C ALA A 157 -0.50 3.01 -7.66
N VAL A 158 -0.78 4.23 -7.18
CA VAL A 158 0.16 5.34 -7.23
C VAL A 158 1.21 5.12 -6.15
N ARG A 159 2.48 5.26 -6.50
CA ARG A 159 3.60 5.25 -5.57
C ARG A 159 4.17 6.66 -5.46
N LEU A 160 4.47 7.11 -4.24
CA LEU A 160 5.11 8.40 -3.99
C LEU A 160 6.45 8.16 -3.28
N PHE A 161 7.48 8.95 -3.62
CA PHE A 161 8.85 8.80 -3.14
C PHE A 161 9.50 10.16 -2.86
N ILE A 162 10.48 10.21 -1.94
CA ILE A 162 11.38 11.36 -1.82
C ILE A 162 12.49 11.19 -2.87
N GLU A 163 13.21 10.07 -2.83
CA GLU A 163 14.20 9.70 -3.85
C GLU A 163 13.83 8.38 -4.54
N THR A 164 14.23 8.24 -5.81
CA THR A 164 13.96 7.01 -6.58
C THR A 164 14.66 5.76 -6.04
N GLU A 165 15.57 5.90 -5.06
CA GLU A 165 16.27 4.78 -4.41
C GLU A 165 15.70 4.43 -3.03
N GLY A 166 14.86 5.29 -2.44
CA GLY A 166 14.32 5.08 -1.09
C GLY A 166 13.42 3.85 -0.93
N TRP A 167 12.86 3.34 -2.03
CA TRP A 167 12.04 2.12 -2.07
C TRP A 167 12.86 0.83 -2.09
N ILE A 168 14.20 0.88 -2.04
CA ILE A 168 15.01 -0.33 -1.99
C ILE A 168 14.69 -1.09 -0.70
N ALA A 169 14.28 -2.35 -0.84
CA ALA A 169 13.95 -3.21 0.29
C ALA A 169 15.22 -3.72 0.97
N HIS A 170 15.32 -3.48 2.28
CA HIS A 170 16.36 -4.06 3.14
C HIS A 170 15.77 -5.24 3.92
N PRO A 171 16.28 -6.48 3.72
CA PRO A 171 15.77 -7.64 4.44
C PRO A 171 15.82 -7.44 5.96
N PHE A 172 14.73 -7.78 6.64
CA PHE A 172 14.62 -7.69 8.09
C PHE A 172 14.31 -9.07 8.66
N ALA A 173 15.27 -9.63 9.39
CA ALA A 173 15.10 -10.93 10.03
C ALA A 173 14.39 -10.73 11.39
N ASP A 174 13.09 -11.02 11.42
CA ASP A 174 12.33 -11.02 12.67
C ASP A 174 12.06 -12.46 13.15
N PRO A 175 12.68 -12.91 14.27
CA PRO A 175 12.41 -14.24 14.81
C PRO A 175 11.01 -14.38 15.42
N THR A 176 10.31 -13.27 15.67
CA THR A 176 8.94 -13.26 16.21
C THR A 176 7.89 -13.35 15.11
N PHE A 177 8.26 -13.12 13.86
CA PHE A 177 7.36 -13.26 12.73
C PHE A 177 7.02 -14.74 12.51
N GLN A 178 5.74 -15.07 12.63
CA GLN A 178 5.21 -16.38 12.28
C GLN A 178 4.38 -16.23 11.01
N ASN A 179 4.66 -17.05 10.00
CA ASN A 179 3.77 -17.20 8.84
C ASN A 179 2.43 -17.72 9.37
N ALA A 180 1.41 -16.87 9.28
CA ALA A 180 0.04 -17.17 9.72
C ALA A 180 -0.63 -18.16 8.78
#